data_AF-A0A7S4HBW4-F1
#
_entry.id   AF-A0A7S4HBW4-F1
#
_cell.length_a   1.000
_cell.length_b   1.000
_cell.length_c   1.000
_cell.angle_alpha   90.00
_cell.angle_beta   90.00
_cell.angle_gamma   90.00
#
_symmetry.space_group_name_H-M   'P 1'
#
loop_
_entity.id
_entity.type
_entity.pdbx_description
1 polymer ?
#
loop_
_entity_poly.entity_id
_entity_poly.type
_entity_poly.pdbx_seq_one_letter_code
_entity_poly.pdbx_strand_id
1 'polypeptide(L)'
;GGGGREQVRGRVQGRHPPWQGKEALGLRGSLRRRVEGWCAAWQRTVLVQVRCGVFRRVQGWRVWRTWKGEWSAGAEHGRGLKVWPDNERYEGEWRKGVKEGEGKSVFANKDVYVGKFQGGQEHGSGLYTWVDGEVFGGQFNDGKPHGVGVKSWPDGEKYSGDWFEGERSGSGVWTGPTGD
;
A
#
# COMPACT_ATOMS: atom_id res chain seq x y z
N GLY A 1 17.78 41.90 49.14
CA GLY A 1 18.95 42.32 48.35
C GLY A 1 20.06 41.32 48.56
N GLY A 2 20.76 40.95 47.47
CA GLY A 2 21.93 40.04 47.44
C GLY A 2 21.58 38.57 47.65
N GLY A 3 22.14 37.56 46.98
CA GLY A 3 23.10 37.40 45.88
C GLY A 3 22.75 36.06 45.21
N GLY A 4 23.16 35.72 43.99
CA GLY A 4 24.52 35.53 43.54
C GLY A 4 24.48 34.35 42.54
N ARG A 5 25.13 34.53 41.40
CA ARG A 5 25.17 33.64 40.22
C ARG A 5 25.97 32.37 40.53
N GLU A 6 25.69 31.26 39.84
CA GLU A 6 26.73 30.60 39.03
C GLU A 6 26.13 29.57 38.06
N GLN A 7 26.38 29.78 36.77
CA GLN A 7 26.28 28.75 35.74
C GLN A 7 27.63 28.04 35.67
N VAL A 8 27.64 26.71 35.61
CA VAL A 8 28.84 25.96 35.18
C VAL A 8 28.47 25.11 33.96
N ARG A 9 29.03 25.50 32.83
CA ARG A 9 29.13 24.72 31.60
C ARG A 9 30.28 23.72 31.75
N GLY A 10 30.00 22.44 31.56
CA GLY A 10 31.02 21.39 31.40
C GLY A 10 30.89 20.73 30.03
N ARG A 11 31.72 21.16 29.08
CA ARG A 11 31.87 20.60 27.74
C ARG A 11 33.08 19.67 27.79
N VAL A 12 32.90 18.36 27.66
CA VAL A 12 34.02 17.43 27.45
C VAL A 12 33.97 16.91 26.02
N GLN A 13 34.96 17.35 25.25
CA GLN A 13 35.35 16.81 23.96
C GLN A 13 36.12 15.51 24.21
N GLY A 14 35.81 14.46 23.46
CA GLY A 14 36.61 13.24 23.38
C GLY A 14 36.67 12.78 21.93
N ARG A 15 37.63 13.32 21.17
CA ARG A 15 37.98 12.85 19.83
C ARG A 15 38.97 11.69 19.94
N HIS A 16 38.83 10.75 19.00
CA HIS A 16 39.73 9.62 18.75
C HIS A 16 41.21 10.01 18.62
N PRO A 17 42.13 9.08 18.94
CA PRO A 17 43.46 9.01 18.34
C PRO A 17 43.68 7.66 17.60
N PRO A 18 44.74 7.52 16.79
CA PRO A 18 44.63 7.10 15.40
C PRO A 18 45.23 5.72 15.11
N TRP A 19 44.79 5.10 14.00
CA TRP A 19 45.51 3.99 13.38
C TRP A 19 46.40 4.53 12.25
N GLN A 20 47.71 4.50 12.46
CA GLN A 20 48.73 4.59 11.42
C GLN A 20 49.62 3.34 11.46
N GLY A 21 49.97 2.82 10.29
CA GLY A 21 50.90 1.71 10.08
C GLY A 21 50.86 1.27 8.61
N LYS A 22 51.52 2.03 7.72
CA LYS A 22 52.87 1.81 7.16
C LYS A 22 52.92 0.81 6.00
N GLU A 23 53.33 1.35 4.85
CA GLU A 23 53.80 0.66 3.67
C GLU A 23 55.06 -0.18 3.95
N ALA A 24 55.21 -1.30 3.24
CA ALA A 24 56.49 -1.93 2.99
C ALA A 24 56.52 -2.55 1.58
N LEU A 25 57.57 -2.19 0.84
CA LEU A 25 57.92 -2.64 -0.49
C LEU A 25 58.17 -4.16 -0.57
N GLY A 26 57.93 -4.70 -1.76
CA GLY A 26 57.86 -6.12 -2.03
C GLY A 26 59.18 -6.87 -2.16
N LEU A 27 59.06 -8.20 -2.26
CA LEU A 27 60.00 -9.10 -2.93
C LEU A 27 59.25 -10.34 -3.43
N ARG A 28 59.82 -10.92 -4.49
CA ARG A 28 59.33 -11.96 -5.40
C ARG A 28 59.05 -13.30 -4.71
N GLY A 29 58.18 -14.12 -5.29
CA GLY A 29 58.20 -15.56 -5.04
C GLY A 29 56.87 -16.27 -5.34
N SER A 30 56.89 -17.16 -6.32
CA SER A 30 55.82 -18.04 -6.77
C SER A 30 55.25 -18.96 -5.69
N LEU A 31 53.92 -19.11 -5.63
CA LEU A 31 53.16 -20.36 -5.89
C LEU A 31 51.75 -20.29 -5.27
N ARG A 32 50.75 -20.48 -6.14
CA ARG A 32 49.47 -21.19 -5.91
C ARG A 32 48.55 -20.76 -4.74
N ARG A 33 47.42 -20.19 -5.18
CA ARG A 33 46.02 -20.64 -4.99
C ARG A 33 45.09 -19.62 -4.30
N ARG A 34 43.95 -19.42 -4.99
CA ARG A 34 42.64 -18.90 -4.54
C ARG A 34 42.63 -17.42 -4.11
N VAL A 35 42.06 -16.56 -4.96
CA VAL A 35 40.93 -15.66 -4.62
C VAL A 35 40.14 -15.38 -5.91
N GLU A 36 38.82 -15.36 -5.75
CA GLU A 36 37.76 -15.05 -6.72
C GLU A 36 37.87 -13.63 -7.29
N GLY A 37 37.38 -13.40 -8.50
CA GLY A 37 37.43 -12.06 -9.10
C GLY A 37 36.77 -11.94 -10.47
N TRP A 38 35.44 -11.85 -10.45
CA TRP A 38 34.63 -10.90 -11.22
C TRP A 38 34.60 -10.94 -12.76
N CYS A 39 33.37 -11.15 -13.23
CA CYS A 39 32.70 -10.47 -14.35
C CYS A 39 33.10 -10.78 -15.80
N ALA A 40 32.04 -11.16 -16.54
CA ALA A 40 31.85 -11.08 -17.98
C ALA A 40 32.31 -12.24 -18.87
N ALA A 41 31.36 -12.61 -19.74
CA ALA A 41 31.48 -13.35 -20.98
C ALA A 41 31.72 -14.86 -20.91
N TRP A 42 30.64 -15.64 -21.02
CA TRP A 42 30.58 -16.78 -21.96
C TRP A 42 29.15 -16.91 -22.50
N GLN A 43 28.86 -16.17 -23.57
CA GLN A 43 27.84 -16.55 -24.54
C GLN A 43 28.25 -17.89 -25.17
N ARG A 44 27.33 -18.86 -25.20
CA ARG A 44 27.23 -20.06 -26.08
C ARG A 44 26.18 -20.98 -25.42
N THR A 45 25.11 -21.46 -26.02
CA THR A 45 24.63 -21.48 -27.39
C THR A 45 23.13 -21.80 -27.30
N VAL A 46 22.34 -21.18 -28.17
CA VAL A 46 20.92 -21.49 -28.37
C VAL A 46 20.75 -22.98 -28.73
N LEU A 47 19.97 -23.72 -27.95
CA LEU A 47 19.28 -24.92 -28.44
C LEU A 47 17.79 -24.77 -28.10
N VAL A 48 17.07 -24.26 -29.10
CA VAL A 48 15.65 -24.52 -29.28
C VAL A 48 15.47 -26.02 -29.34
N GLN A 49 14.73 -26.63 -28.41
CA GLN A 49 13.73 -27.64 -28.74
C GLN A 49 12.65 -27.68 -27.67
N VAL A 50 11.46 -27.30 -28.12
CA VAL A 50 10.16 -27.55 -27.49
C VAL A 50 9.83 -29.04 -27.59
N ARG A 51 9.14 -29.56 -26.56
CA ARG A 51 8.49 -30.89 -26.36
C ARG A 51 9.24 -31.74 -25.33
N CYS A 52 8.64 -32.29 -24.28
CA CYS A 52 7.25 -32.67 -24.03
C CYS A 52 6.79 -32.21 -22.64
N GLY A 53 5.47 -32.04 -22.50
CA GLY A 53 4.83 -31.50 -21.32
C GLY A 53 5.18 -32.22 -20.02
N VAL A 54 5.78 -31.47 -19.12
CA VAL A 54 5.47 -31.60 -17.70
C VAL A 54 4.90 -30.25 -17.30
N PHE A 55 3.57 -30.14 -17.30
CA PHE A 55 2.86 -29.05 -16.66
C PHE A 55 3.14 -29.21 -15.16
N ARG A 56 4.30 -28.76 -14.70
CA ARG A 56 4.56 -28.59 -13.27
C ARG A 56 3.61 -27.51 -12.83
N ARG A 57 2.50 -27.94 -12.24
CA ARG A 57 1.61 -27.17 -11.38
C ARG A 57 2.52 -26.31 -10.51
N VAL A 58 2.67 -25.03 -10.86
CA VAL A 58 3.41 -24.08 -10.03
C VAL A 58 2.63 -24.06 -8.74
N GLN A 59 3.18 -24.67 -7.70
CA GLN A 59 2.57 -24.68 -6.38
C GLN A 59 2.30 -23.23 -6.03
N GLY A 60 1.04 -22.93 -5.68
CA GLY A 60 0.59 -21.59 -5.37
C GLY A 60 1.53 -20.95 -4.36
N TRP A 61 2.25 -19.92 -4.80
CA TRP A 61 3.02 -19.08 -3.90
C TRP A 61 2.03 -18.55 -2.87
N ARG A 62 2.27 -18.81 -1.58
CA ARG A 62 1.50 -18.18 -0.50
C ARG A 62 1.68 -16.68 -0.65
N VAL A 63 0.62 -15.98 -1.04
CA VAL A 63 0.57 -14.53 -1.01
C VAL A 63 0.50 -14.14 0.46
N TRP A 64 1.59 -13.60 0.99
CA TRP A 64 1.64 -13.10 2.36
C TRP A 64 0.94 -11.75 2.45
N ARG A 65 0.45 -11.39 3.63
CA ARG A 65 0.04 -10.00 3.91
C ARG A 65 1.27 -9.10 3.74
N THR A 66 1.18 -8.09 2.88
CA THR A 66 2.25 -7.11 2.69
C THR A 66 1.82 -5.72 3.11
N TRP A 67 2.73 -5.00 3.76
CA TRP A 67 2.58 -3.60 4.15
C TRP A 67 3.68 -2.76 3.50
N LYS A 68 3.29 -1.59 3.00
CA LYS A 68 4.20 -0.54 2.52
C LYS A 68 3.65 0.81 2.94
N GLY A 69 4.21 1.41 3.98
CA GLY A 69 3.74 2.69 4.50
C GLY A 69 4.42 3.05 5.81
N GLU A 70 3.93 4.12 6.43
CA GLU A 70 4.51 4.66 7.64
C GLU A 70 4.12 3.85 8.89
N TRP A 71 4.95 3.93 9.92
CA TRP A 71 4.72 3.30 11.21
C TRP A 71 4.75 4.35 12.31
N SER A 72 3.87 4.21 13.30
CA SER A 72 3.91 5.02 14.52
C SER A 72 3.54 4.16 15.71
N ALA A 73 4.38 4.18 16.75
CA ALA A 73 4.21 3.38 17.97
C ALA A 73 3.94 1.89 17.73
N GLY A 74 4.61 1.29 16.73
CA GLY A 74 4.46 -0.13 16.38
C GLY A 74 3.20 -0.49 15.61
N ALA A 75 2.40 0.51 15.19
CA ALA A 75 1.21 0.32 14.36
C ALA A 75 1.32 1.05 13.02
N GLU A 76 0.58 0.57 12.03
CA GLU A 76 0.42 1.21 10.72
C GLU A 76 -0.17 2.62 10.91
N HIS A 77 0.45 3.63 10.30
CA HIS A 77 0.08 5.03 10.47
C HIS A 77 0.37 5.82 9.19
N GLY A 78 -0.19 7.02 9.05
CA GLY A 78 0.08 7.88 7.90
C GLY A 78 -0.43 7.28 6.61
N ARG A 79 0.27 7.47 5.49
CA ARG A 79 -0.13 6.87 4.22
C ARG A 79 0.49 5.49 4.04
N GLY A 80 -0.28 4.56 3.49
CA GLY A 80 0.23 3.23 3.21
C GLY A 80 -0.67 2.36 2.35
N LEU A 81 -0.02 1.33 1.78
CA LEU A 81 -0.62 0.25 1.03
C LEU A 81 -0.55 -1.04 1.84
N LYS A 82 -1.71 -1.66 2.06
CA LYS A 82 -1.84 -3.00 2.63
C LYS A 82 -2.48 -3.93 1.60
N VAL A 83 -1.90 -5.10 1.43
CA VAL A 83 -2.42 -6.16 0.57
C VAL A 83 -2.61 -7.42 1.41
N TRP A 84 -3.79 -8.02 1.31
CA TRP A 84 -4.16 -9.23 2.04
C TRP A 84 -4.04 -10.48 1.14
N PRO A 85 -3.97 -11.70 1.72
CA PRO A 85 -3.82 -12.94 0.95
C PRO A 85 -4.97 -13.26 -0.02
N ASP A 86 -6.17 -12.72 0.24
CA ASP A 86 -7.36 -12.83 -0.62
C ASP A 86 -7.34 -11.84 -1.80
N ASN A 87 -6.26 -11.06 -1.93
CA ASN A 87 -6.12 -9.95 -2.88
C ASN A 87 -7.02 -8.74 -2.58
N GLU A 88 -7.59 -8.63 -1.38
CA GLU A 88 -8.02 -7.32 -0.88
C GLU A 88 -6.79 -6.40 -0.84
N ARG A 89 -7.00 -5.14 -1.17
CA ARG A 89 -5.98 -4.10 -1.01
C ARG A 89 -6.61 -2.79 -0.57
N TYR A 90 -5.86 -2.05 0.24
CA TYR A 90 -6.22 -0.72 0.67
C TYR A 90 -5.01 0.18 0.54
N GLU A 91 -5.20 1.30 -0.14
CA GLU A 91 -4.23 2.37 -0.30
C GLU A 91 -4.87 3.65 0.22
N GLY A 92 -4.30 4.23 1.28
CA GLY A 92 -4.91 5.40 1.89
C GLY A 92 -4.26 5.77 3.21
N GLU A 93 -5.00 6.53 4.00
CA GLU A 93 -4.59 6.96 5.33
C GLU A 93 -4.87 5.88 6.39
N TRP A 94 -3.96 5.79 7.35
CA TRP A 94 -3.99 4.81 8.44
C TRP A 94 -3.79 5.53 9.77
N ARG A 95 -4.56 5.11 10.76
CA ARG A 95 -4.41 5.59 12.14
C ARG A 95 -4.44 4.41 13.09
N LYS A 96 -3.28 4.09 13.66
CA LYS A 96 -3.11 3.00 14.65
C LYS A 96 -3.60 1.63 14.12
N GLY A 97 -3.26 1.30 12.88
CA GLY A 97 -3.64 0.02 12.26
C GLY A 97 -5.03 -0.02 11.63
N VAL A 98 -5.76 1.10 11.65
CA VAL A 98 -7.14 1.19 11.13
C VAL A 98 -7.19 2.13 9.92
N LYS A 99 -7.97 1.76 8.89
CA LYS A 99 -8.25 2.61 7.72
C LYS A 99 -8.98 3.87 8.20
N GLU A 100 -8.49 5.05 7.83
CA GLU A 100 -9.02 6.34 8.26
C GLU A 100 -8.84 7.35 7.12
N GLY A 101 -9.56 8.47 7.10
CA GLY A 101 -9.32 9.54 6.13
C GLY A 101 -9.63 9.11 4.69
N GLU A 102 -8.92 9.67 3.71
CA GLU A 102 -9.15 9.33 2.30
C GLU A 102 -8.42 8.04 1.91
N GLY A 103 -9.06 7.19 1.11
CA GLY A 103 -8.45 5.97 0.62
C GLY A 103 -9.18 5.29 -0.52
N LYS A 104 -8.54 4.24 -1.04
CA LYS A 104 -9.05 3.34 -2.05
C LYS A 104 -8.96 1.91 -1.56
N SER A 105 -10.10 1.25 -1.44
CA SER A 105 -10.22 -0.17 -1.14
C SER A 105 -10.58 -0.93 -2.41
N VAL A 106 -9.92 -2.06 -2.64
CA VAL A 106 -10.37 -3.07 -3.59
C VAL A 106 -10.61 -4.33 -2.81
N PHE A 107 -11.87 -4.76 -2.79
CA PHE A 107 -12.33 -5.88 -1.97
C PHE A 107 -12.00 -7.22 -2.62
N ALA A 108 -12.12 -8.30 -1.84
CA ALA A 108 -11.88 -9.66 -2.33
C ALA A 108 -12.78 -10.02 -3.53
N ASN A 109 -14.03 -9.54 -3.52
CA ASN A 109 -15.01 -9.71 -4.61
C ASN A 109 -14.74 -8.82 -5.85
N LYS A 110 -13.65 -8.04 -5.84
CA LYS A 110 -13.22 -7.10 -6.90
C LYS A 110 -14.00 -5.79 -6.98
N ASP A 111 -14.93 -5.56 -6.08
CA ASP A 111 -15.54 -4.24 -5.92
C ASP A 111 -14.47 -3.23 -5.51
N VAL A 112 -14.71 -1.97 -5.85
CA VAL A 112 -13.78 -0.87 -5.59
C VAL A 112 -14.53 0.24 -4.88
N TYR A 113 -13.99 0.69 -3.75
CA TYR A 113 -14.43 1.91 -3.09
C TYR A 113 -13.32 2.94 -3.11
N VAL A 114 -13.66 4.19 -3.43
CA VAL A 114 -12.78 5.35 -3.32
C VAL A 114 -13.50 6.42 -2.54
N GLY A 115 -12.94 6.85 -1.42
CA GLY A 115 -13.54 7.88 -0.59
C GLY A 115 -13.04 7.85 0.84
N LYS A 116 -13.88 8.36 1.73
CA LYS A 116 -13.55 8.52 3.14
C LYS A 116 -13.77 7.23 3.93
N PHE A 117 -12.90 7.03 4.91
CA PHE A 117 -12.92 5.95 5.86
C PHE A 117 -12.92 6.49 7.28
N GLN A 118 -13.68 5.85 8.15
CA GLN A 118 -13.68 6.13 9.58
C GLN A 118 -13.79 4.81 10.33
N GLY A 119 -12.86 4.57 11.27
CA GLY A 119 -12.92 3.35 12.10
C GLY A 119 -12.84 2.04 11.29
N GLY A 120 -12.20 2.08 10.12
CA GLY A 120 -12.05 0.90 9.25
C GLY A 120 -13.16 0.70 8.24
N GLN A 121 -14.24 1.48 8.29
CA GLN A 121 -15.41 1.38 7.42
C GLN A 121 -15.50 2.58 6.48
N GLU A 122 -16.17 2.40 5.35
CA GLU A 122 -16.54 3.44 4.41
C GLU A 122 -17.49 4.42 5.10
N HIS A 123 -17.18 5.71 5.06
CA HIS A 123 -17.93 6.73 5.78
C HIS A 123 -17.83 8.08 5.07
N GLY A 124 -18.85 8.93 5.14
CA GLY A 124 -18.86 10.23 4.45
C GLY A 124 -18.93 10.08 2.94
N SER A 125 -18.38 11.03 2.18
CA SER A 125 -18.45 11.02 0.72
C SER A 125 -17.56 9.94 0.10
N GLY A 126 -18.09 9.20 -0.86
CA GLY A 126 -17.32 8.21 -1.61
C GLY A 126 -17.98 7.76 -2.92
N LEU A 127 -17.26 6.89 -3.62
CA LEU A 127 -17.65 6.25 -4.86
C LEU A 127 -17.43 4.75 -4.72
N TYR A 128 -18.50 3.97 -4.81
CA TYR A 128 -18.47 2.51 -4.86
C TYR A 128 -18.72 2.06 -6.29
N THR A 129 -17.87 1.16 -6.78
CA THR A 129 -17.98 0.54 -8.10
C THR A 129 -18.03 -0.97 -7.90
N TRP A 130 -19.16 -1.55 -8.26
CA TRP A 130 -19.33 -2.99 -8.21
C TRP A 130 -18.67 -3.65 -9.42
N VAL A 131 -18.28 -4.91 -9.26
CA VAL A 131 -17.63 -5.70 -10.33
C VAL A 131 -18.55 -5.92 -11.55
N ASP A 132 -19.86 -5.85 -11.37
CA ASP A 132 -20.87 -5.94 -12.44
C ASP A 132 -21.01 -4.63 -13.25
N GLY A 133 -20.34 -3.55 -12.82
CA GLY A 133 -20.34 -2.25 -13.47
C GLY A 133 -21.37 -1.28 -12.89
N GLU A 134 -22.18 -1.66 -11.90
CA GLU A 134 -22.95 -0.69 -11.13
C GLU A 134 -22.01 0.30 -10.45
N VAL A 135 -22.48 1.54 -10.27
CA VAL A 135 -21.72 2.60 -9.58
C VAL A 135 -22.64 3.37 -8.66
N PHE A 136 -22.16 3.67 -7.46
CA PHE A 136 -22.85 4.54 -6.51
C PHE A 136 -21.90 5.63 -6.02
N GLY A 137 -22.27 6.88 -6.25
CA GLY A 137 -21.58 8.05 -5.71
C GLY A 137 -22.48 8.78 -4.73
N GLY A 138 -22.04 8.96 -3.49
CA GLY A 138 -22.89 9.56 -2.46
C GLY A 138 -22.24 9.57 -1.09
N GLN A 139 -23.07 9.71 -0.07
CA GLN A 139 -22.61 9.57 1.32
C GLN A 139 -22.75 8.11 1.77
N PHE A 140 -21.89 7.74 2.71
CA PHE A 140 -21.82 6.42 3.33
C PHE A 140 -21.81 6.57 4.84
N ASN A 141 -22.41 5.60 5.52
CA ASN A 141 -22.28 5.43 6.95
C ASN A 141 -22.06 3.94 7.24
N ASP A 142 -20.93 3.61 7.87
CA ASP A 142 -20.57 2.24 8.27
C ASP A 142 -20.71 1.22 7.13
N GLY A 143 -20.13 1.55 5.97
CA GLY A 143 -20.12 0.67 4.80
C GLY A 143 -21.38 0.71 3.93
N LYS A 144 -22.41 1.46 4.33
CA LYS A 144 -23.70 1.50 3.62
C LYS A 144 -23.98 2.87 3.01
N PRO A 145 -24.57 2.93 1.79
CA PRO A 145 -25.18 4.14 1.26
C PRO A 145 -26.10 4.82 2.28
N HIS A 146 -25.89 6.12 2.48
CA HIS A 146 -26.65 6.95 3.41
C HIS A 146 -26.76 8.38 2.86
N GLY A 147 -27.77 9.15 3.26
CA GLY A 147 -27.95 10.53 2.82
C GLY A 147 -28.20 10.64 1.31
N VAL A 148 -27.70 11.70 0.68
CA VAL A 148 -27.92 11.93 -0.76
C VAL A 148 -26.90 11.14 -1.58
N GLY A 149 -27.36 10.46 -2.63
CA GLY A 149 -26.49 9.72 -3.54
C GLY A 149 -27.13 9.39 -4.89
N VAL A 150 -26.27 9.04 -5.84
CA VAL A 150 -26.63 8.64 -7.20
C VAL A 150 -26.14 7.22 -7.44
N LYS A 151 -27.06 6.32 -7.78
CA LYS A 151 -26.76 4.98 -8.29
C LYS A 151 -26.94 4.97 -9.81
N SER A 152 -26.00 4.40 -10.54
CA SER A 152 -26.08 4.19 -11.98
C SER A 152 -25.81 2.74 -12.33
N TRP A 153 -26.51 2.26 -13.34
CA TRP A 153 -26.41 0.89 -13.85
C TRP A 153 -25.71 0.86 -15.22
N PRO A 154 -25.12 -0.28 -15.61
CA PRO A 154 -24.44 -0.43 -16.90
C PRO A 154 -25.32 -0.18 -18.13
N ASP A 155 -26.63 -0.38 -18.00
CA ASP A 155 -27.62 -0.13 -19.04
C ASP A 155 -27.89 1.37 -19.28
N GLY A 156 -27.34 2.25 -18.44
CA GLY A 156 -27.51 3.70 -18.52
C GLY A 156 -28.57 4.25 -17.58
N GLU A 157 -29.33 3.40 -16.89
CA GLU A 157 -30.28 3.83 -15.87
C GLU A 157 -29.56 4.54 -14.72
N LYS A 158 -30.24 5.52 -14.12
CA LYS A 158 -29.74 6.25 -12.95
C LYS A 158 -30.86 6.52 -11.97
N TYR A 159 -30.51 6.50 -10.70
CA TYR A 159 -31.37 6.93 -9.61
C TYR A 159 -30.59 7.93 -8.75
N SER A 160 -31.15 9.12 -8.58
CA SER A 160 -30.61 10.18 -7.72
C SER A 160 -31.63 10.46 -6.61
N GLY A 161 -31.27 10.25 -5.35
CA GLY A 161 -32.21 10.43 -4.25
C GLY A 161 -31.60 10.26 -2.87
N ASP A 162 -32.47 10.13 -1.87
CA ASP A 162 -32.11 9.86 -0.49
C ASP A 162 -31.86 8.36 -0.26
N TRP A 163 -30.93 8.05 0.63
CA TRP A 163 -30.51 6.70 0.99
C TRP A 163 -30.42 6.56 2.50
N PHE A 164 -30.83 5.41 3.02
CA PHE A 164 -30.75 5.09 4.44
C PHE A 164 -30.46 3.60 4.61
N GLU A 165 -29.39 3.27 5.34
CA GLU A 165 -28.97 1.89 5.61
C GLU A 165 -28.81 1.02 4.35
N GLY A 166 -28.36 1.61 3.25
CA GLY A 166 -28.15 0.93 1.97
C GLY A 166 -29.37 0.85 1.06
N GLU A 167 -30.54 1.28 1.55
CA GLU A 167 -31.79 1.26 0.80
C GLU A 167 -32.17 2.67 0.32
N ARG A 168 -32.88 2.73 -0.81
CA ARG A 168 -33.50 3.98 -1.28
C ARG A 168 -34.53 4.44 -0.25
N SER A 169 -34.49 5.72 0.09
CA SER A 169 -35.39 6.35 1.05
C SER A 169 -35.87 7.69 0.51
N GLY A 170 -36.83 8.31 1.20
CA GLY A 170 -37.25 9.69 0.91
C GLY A 170 -37.66 9.93 -0.53
N SER A 171 -37.07 10.98 -1.12
CA SER A 171 -37.37 11.44 -2.48
C SER A 171 -36.25 11.08 -3.44
N GLY A 172 -36.60 10.83 -4.70
CA GLY A 172 -35.60 10.59 -5.73
C GLY A 172 -36.16 10.68 -7.14
N VAL A 173 -35.25 10.83 -8.09
CA VAL A 173 -35.50 10.89 -9.52
C VAL A 173 -34.85 9.65 -10.13
N TRP A 174 -35.65 8.86 -10.85
CA TRP A 174 -35.16 7.81 -11.72
C TRP A 174 -35.10 8.37 -13.14
N THR A 175 -34.01 8.08 -13.84
CA THR A 175 -33.76 8.49 -15.22
C THR A 175 -33.43 7.24 -16.01
N GLY A 176 -34.19 7.01 -17.08
CA GLY A 176 -33.98 5.85 -17.95
C GLY A 176 -32.70 5.98 -18.78
N PRO A 177 -32.32 4.92 -19.52
CA PRO A 177 -31.11 4.91 -20.36
C PRO A 177 -31.02 6.06 -21.37
N THR A 178 -32.18 6.58 -21.80
CA THR A 178 -32.31 7.64 -22.81
C THR A 178 -32.35 9.05 -22.22
N GLY A 179 -32.46 9.20 -20.90
CA GLY A 179 -32.45 10.51 -20.24
C GLY A 179 -33.81 11.21 -20.11
N ASP A 180 -34.92 10.48 -20.31
CA ASP A 180 -36.30 11.00 -20.19
C ASP A 180 -36.79 11.09 -18.73
#